data_AF-M5T1U7-F1
#
_entry.id   AF-M5T1U7-F1
#
_cell.length_a   1.000
_cell.length_b   1.000
_cell.length_c   1.000
_cell.angle_alpha   90.00
_cell.angle_beta   90.00
_cell.angle_gamma   90.00
#
_symmetry.space_group_name_H-M   'P 1'
#
loop_
_entity.id
_entity.type
_entity.pdbx_description
1 polymer ?
#
loop_
_entity_poly.entity_id
_entity_poly.type
_entity_poly.pdbx_seq_one_letter_code
_entity_poly.pdbx_strand_id
1 'polypeptide(L)'
;MSNRNLIPAFLAALVCVACLTVTARVVNAQDVVKAEPVKAEPTEAKPISPAKATPTVRPLSVTVGLVSNNTIEGTLTDTTQLQMQTSFGTASIPLSEVAGVRFASANDATTTVVMLNGDSITGATDVKLITVETEWGTASINGPSIASIMFVPGLTWNSQSGLNGKRWTLSDDKGKLPATPDPRSNSRSSSQLPQPSRTSSRGNTLPAPSQSFQNNGQPFFQNR
;
A
#
# COMPACT_ATOMS: atom_id res chain seq x y z
N MET A 1 -10.30 42.86 26.24
CA MET A 1 -10.50 42.61 24.80
C MET A 1 -10.92 41.17 24.64
N SER A 2 -12.24 40.93 24.59
CA SER A 2 -12.84 39.58 24.57
C SER A 2 -13.07 39.14 23.13
N ASN A 3 -12.40 38.08 22.70
CA ASN A 3 -12.70 37.41 21.43
C ASN A 3 -13.69 36.26 21.68
N ARG A 4 -14.95 36.46 21.27
CA ARG A 4 -15.99 35.43 21.20
C ARG A 4 -15.93 34.81 19.81
N ASN A 5 -15.42 33.59 19.69
CA ASN A 5 -15.52 32.80 18.46
C ASN A 5 -16.83 32.00 18.46
N LEU A 6 -17.72 32.34 17.53
CA LEU A 6 -18.95 31.62 17.21
C LEU A 6 -18.62 30.35 16.40
N ILE A 7 -19.09 29.20 16.86
CA ILE A 7 -19.11 27.94 16.11
C ILE A 7 -20.56 27.72 15.64
N PRO A 8 -20.85 27.66 14.32
CA PRO A 8 -22.13 27.14 13.86
C PRO A 8 -22.11 25.63 13.64
N ALA A 9 -22.88 24.98 14.50
CA ALA A 9 -23.73 23.80 14.34
C ALA A 9 -23.67 22.96 13.04
N PHE A 10 -23.38 21.68 13.27
CA PHE A 10 -24.09 20.48 12.80
C PHE A 10 -25.28 20.68 11.85
N LEU A 11 -25.20 20.04 10.69
CA LEU A 11 -26.38 19.57 9.97
C LEU A 11 -26.09 18.17 9.39
N ALA A 12 -26.65 17.18 10.08
CA ALA A 12 -26.69 15.79 9.66
C ALA A 12 -27.73 15.62 8.55
N ALA A 13 -27.31 15.13 7.39
CA ALA A 13 -28.21 14.61 6.37
C ALA A 13 -28.02 13.10 6.28
N LEU A 14 -28.88 12.40 7.02
CA LEU A 14 -29.16 10.97 6.89
C LEU A 14 -29.94 10.79 5.57
N VAL A 15 -29.32 10.18 4.56
CA VAL A 15 -30.04 9.72 3.36
C VAL A 15 -30.03 8.20 3.32
N CYS A 16 -31.24 7.68 3.33
CA CYS A 16 -31.66 6.30 3.32
C CYS A 16 -31.72 5.75 1.88
N VAL A 17 -31.77 4.41 1.78
CA VAL A 17 -32.33 3.60 0.69
C VAL A 17 -31.40 3.28 -0.50
N ALA A 18 -30.97 2.02 -0.61
CA ALA A 18 -31.62 1.05 -1.50
C ALA A 18 -30.98 -0.35 -1.37
N CYS A 19 -31.82 -1.33 -1.00
CA CYS A 19 -31.52 -2.75 -1.10
C CYS A 19 -31.40 -3.17 -2.56
N LEU A 20 -30.32 -3.87 -2.93
CA LEU A 20 -30.26 -4.69 -4.13
C LEU A 20 -29.68 -6.06 -3.76
N THR A 21 -30.58 -6.96 -3.41
CA THR A 21 -30.34 -8.40 -3.35
C THR A 21 -30.42 -8.95 -4.78
N VAL A 22 -29.27 -9.28 -5.37
CA VAL A 22 -29.24 -10.12 -6.58
C VAL A 22 -28.76 -11.51 -6.17
N THR A 23 -29.72 -12.44 -6.16
CA THR A 23 -29.50 -13.87 -6.10
C THR A 23 -29.37 -14.39 -7.53
N ALA A 24 -28.26 -15.06 -7.85
CA ALA A 24 -28.18 -15.92 -9.02
C ALA A 24 -27.51 -17.23 -8.62
N ARG A 25 -28.34 -18.28 -8.50
CA ARG A 25 -27.91 -19.68 -8.43
C ARG A 25 -27.54 -20.10 -9.85
N VAL A 26 -26.34 -20.65 -10.03
CA VAL A 26 -26.04 -21.51 -11.19
C VAL A 26 -25.85 -22.91 -10.68
N VAL A 27 -26.93 -23.69 -10.78
CA VAL A 27 -26.90 -25.15 -10.79
C VAL A 27 -26.46 -25.53 -12.20
N ASN A 28 -25.34 -26.24 -12.33
CA ASN A 28 -25.12 -27.04 -13.53
C ASN A 28 -24.79 -28.47 -13.12
N ALA A 29 -25.83 -29.29 -13.15
CA ALA A 29 -25.73 -30.73 -13.12
C ALA A 29 -25.59 -31.19 -14.58
N GLN A 30 -24.47 -31.81 -14.92
CA GLN A 30 -24.41 -32.72 -16.07
C GLN A 30 -23.90 -34.06 -15.60
N ASP A 31 -24.88 -34.94 -15.49
CA ASP A 31 -24.80 -36.38 -15.39
C ASP A 31 -24.56 -36.95 -16.79
N VAL A 32 -23.43 -37.63 -17.00
CA VAL A 32 -23.24 -38.60 -18.11
C VAL A 32 -22.38 -39.76 -17.61
N VAL A 33 -23.04 -40.72 -16.98
CA VAL A 33 -23.08 -42.16 -17.31
C VAL A 33 -21.85 -42.79 -18.02
N LYS A 34 -21.09 -43.55 -17.21
CA LYS A 34 -20.79 -44.99 -17.34
C LYS A 34 -19.78 -45.50 -18.40
N ALA A 35 -18.65 -45.98 -17.88
CA ALA A 35 -17.98 -47.20 -18.34
C ALA A 35 -17.31 -47.92 -17.15
N GLU A 36 -17.68 -49.18 -16.92
CA GLU A 36 -16.98 -50.17 -16.07
C GLU A 36 -16.23 -51.16 -17.00
N PRO A 37 -15.43 -52.12 -16.51
CA PRO A 37 -14.32 -52.03 -15.56
C PRO A 37 -13.05 -52.73 -16.11
N VAL A 38 -11.85 -52.22 -15.83
CA VAL A 38 -10.61 -53.01 -15.98
C VAL A 38 -10.05 -53.28 -14.59
N LYS A 39 -10.12 -54.56 -14.21
CA LYS A 39 -9.62 -55.14 -12.97
C LYS A 39 -8.08 -55.16 -13.01
N ALA A 40 -7.46 -54.20 -12.32
CA ALA A 40 -6.08 -54.30 -11.88
C ALA A 40 -6.10 -54.03 -10.37
N GLU A 41 -5.68 -55.01 -9.57
CA GLU A 41 -5.54 -54.88 -8.11
C GLU A 41 -4.50 -53.78 -7.80
N PRO A 42 -4.91 -52.62 -7.26
CA PRO A 42 -3.98 -51.60 -6.83
C PRO A 42 -3.62 -51.90 -5.37
N THR A 43 -2.34 -52.18 -5.13
CA THR A 43 -1.75 -52.24 -3.80
C THR A 43 -2.19 -51.03 -2.99
N GLU A 44 -2.90 -51.29 -1.89
CA GLU A 44 -3.43 -50.30 -0.96
C GLU A 44 -2.28 -49.55 -0.25
N ALA A 45 -1.77 -48.50 -0.89
CA ALA A 45 -0.88 -47.56 -0.23
C ALA A 45 -1.73 -46.68 0.68
N LYS A 46 -1.71 -46.97 1.99
CA LYS A 46 -2.25 -46.11 3.04
C LYS A 46 -1.87 -44.65 2.75
N PRO A 47 -2.85 -43.74 2.61
CA PRO A 47 -2.56 -42.31 2.55
C PRO A 47 -1.89 -41.94 3.87
N ILE A 48 -0.59 -41.67 3.82
CA ILE A 48 0.13 -41.06 4.93
C ILE A 48 -0.48 -39.66 5.01
N SER A 49 -1.34 -39.45 6.01
CA SER A 49 -1.91 -38.12 6.26
C SER A 49 -0.75 -37.12 6.29
N PRO A 50 -0.73 -36.10 5.42
CA PRO A 50 0.32 -35.09 5.50
C PRO A 50 0.23 -34.52 6.90
N ALA A 51 1.29 -34.74 7.68
CA ALA A 51 1.41 -34.21 9.02
C ALA A 51 1.14 -32.72 8.91
N LYS A 52 0.01 -32.29 9.47
CA LYS A 52 -0.44 -30.91 9.52
C LYS A 52 0.60 -30.16 10.35
N ALA A 53 1.67 -29.74 9.70
CA ALA A 53 2.68 -28.88 10.28
C ALA A 53 1.96 -27.59 10.64
N THR A 54 1.56 -27.46 11.90
CA THR A 54 1.14 -26.19 12.46
C THR A 54 2.32 -25.24 12.29
N PRO A 55 2.24 -24.24 11.40
CA PRO A 55 3.32 -23.28 11.30
C PRO A 55 3.41 -22.61 12.67
N THR A 56 4.56 -22.76 13.34
CA THR A 56 4.87 -22.00 14.54
C THR A 56 5.00 -20.54 14.10
N VAL A 57 3.86 -19.83 14.10
CA VAL A 57 3.79 -18.42 13.74
C VAL A 57 4.59 -17.67 14.78
N ARG A 58 5.73 -17.11 14.36
CA ARG A 58 6.52 -16.24 15.23
C ARG A 58 5.74 -14.93 15.42
N PRO A 59 5.66 -14.40 16.64
CA PRO A 59 5.09 -13.08 16.87
C PRO A 59 5.84 -12.04 16.03
N LEU A 60 5.11 -11.25 15.22
CA LEU A 60 5.69 -10.21 14.38
C LEU A 60 5.52 -8.85 15.08
N SER A 61 6.63 -8.28 15.55
CA SER A 61 6.65 -6.93 16.10
C SER A 61 6.37 -5.92 14.99
N VAL A 62 5.49 -4.97 15.26
CA VAL A 62 5.02 -3.97 14.31
C VAL A 62 4.93 -2.59 14.93
N THR A 63 5.20 -1.58 14.11
CA THR A 63 4.90 -0.17 14.40
C THR A 63 3.78 0.28 13.46
N VAL A 64 2.59 0.52 14.00
CA VAL A 64 1.43 0.99 13.25
C VAL A 64 1.36 2.51 13.34
N GLY A 65 1.54 3.19 12.20
CA GLY A 65 1.29 4.61 12.07
C GLY A 65 -0.18 4.87 11.73
N LEU A 66 -0.84 5.71 12.52
CA LEU A 66 -2.22 6.13 12.32
C LEU A 66 -2.30 7.37 11.43
N VAL A 67 -3.46 7.60 10.82
CA VAL A 67 -3.75 8.82 10.04
C VAL A 67 -3.69 10.09 10.91
N SER A 68 -3.84 9.96 12.23
CA SER A 68 -3.71 11.06 13.20
C SER A 68 -2.26 11.42 13.56
N ASN A 69 -1.26 10.86 12.86
CA ASN A 69 0.17 10.98 13.17
C ASN A 69 0.61 10.37 14.52
N ASN A 70 -0.24 9.56 15.14
CA ASN A 70 0.15 8.77 16.30
C ASN A 70 0.72 7.42 15.86
N THR A 71 1.62 6.84 16.65
CA THR A 71 2.18 5.51 16.43
C THR A 71 1.78 4.57 17.57
N ILE A 72 1.50 3.32 17.22
CA ILE A 72 1.24 2.23 18.16
C ILE A 72 2.25 1.13 17.88
N GLU A 73 2.98 0.69 18.91
CA GLU A 73 3.94 -0.39 18.82
C GLU A 73 3.40 -1.62 19.54
N GLY A 74 3.63 -2.79 18.97
CA GLY A 74 3.21 -4.04 19.57
C GLY A 74 3.43 -5.23 18.65
N THR A 75 2.67 -6.29 18.88
CA THR A 75 2.79 -7.54 18.13
C THR A 75 1.50 -7.83 17.40
N LEU A 76 1.60 -8.12 16.10
CA LEU A 76 0.44 -8.48 15.29
C LEU A 76 0.01 -9.92 15.58
N THR A 77 -1.25 -10.13 15.99
CA THR A 77 -1.78 -11.45 16.37
C THR A 77 -2.78 -12.03 15.35
N ASP A 78 -3.48 -11.18 14.60
CA ASP A 78 -4.64 -11.62 13.80
C ASP A 78 -4.29 -12.32 12.49
N THR A 79 -3.22 -11.87 11.82
CA THR A 79 -2.92 -12.35 10.48
C THR A 79 -1.43 -12.49 10.23
N THR A 80 -1.08 -13.48 9.42
CA THR A 80 0.29 -13.74 8.93
C THR A 80 0.45 -13.40 7.45
N GLN A 81 -0.65 -13.12 6.75
CA GLN A 81 -0.68 -12.85 5.33
C GLN A 81 -1.52 -11.62 5.03
N LEU A 82 -1.04 -10.79 4.11
CA LEU A 82 -1.76 -9.66 3.57
C LEU A 82 -2.41 -10.06 2.24
N GLN A 83 -3.74 -10.03 2.19
CA GLN A 83 -4.46 -10.19 0.93
C GLN A 83 -4.60 -8.85 0.23
N MET A 84 -4.15 -8.79 -1.02
CA MET A 84 -4.18 -7.58 -1.83
C MET A 84 -4.68 -7.89 -3.23
N GLN A 85 -5.57 -7.03 -3.74
CA GLN A 85 -6.00 -7.02 -5.12
C GLN A 85 -5.05 -6.14 -5.94
N THR A 86 -4.30 -6.75 -6.83
CA THR A 86 -3.43 -6.07 -7.80
C THR A 86 -4.07 -6.06 -9.18
N SER A 87 -3.48 -5.34 -10.13
CA SER A 87 -3.88 -5.40 -11.55
C SER A 87 -3.69 -6.78 -12.18
N PHE A 88 -2.85 -7.63 -11.59
CA PHE A 88 -2.55 -8.98 -12.07
C PHE A 88 -3.41 -10.05 -11.39
N GLY A 89 -4.27 -9.68 -10.43
CA GLY A 89 -5.11 -10.59 -9.66
C GLY A 89 -4.95 -10.43 -8.15
N THR A 90 -5.52 -11.37 -7.40
CA THR A 90 -5.35 -11.45 -5.94
C THR A 90 -3.97 -12.01 -5.60
N ALA A 91 -3.25 -11.31 -4.74
CA ALA A 91 -1.98 -11.73 -4.19
C ALA A 91 -2.13 -11.95 -2.67
N SER A 92 -1.58 -13.05 -2.17
CA SER A 92 -1.41 -13.29 -0.73
C SER A 92 0.06 -13.16 -0.38
N ILE A 93 0.42 -12.11 0.38
CA ILE A 93 1.80 -11.77 0.69
C ILE A 93 2.09 -12.14 2.15
N PRO A 94 3.05 -13.02 2.45
CA PRO A 94 3.46 -13.32 3.82
C PRO A 94 4.03 -12.08 4.50
N LEU A 95 3.52 -11.73 5.68
CA LEU A 95 3.99 -10.55 6.42
C LEU A 95 5.44 -10.69 6.90
N SER A 96 5.96 -11.91 6.96
CA SER A 96 7.37 -12.18 7.24
C SER A 96 8.33 -11.67 6.16
N GLU A 97 7.84 -11.39 4.94
CA GLU A 97 8.63 -10.88 3.81
C GLU A 97 8.40 -9.38 3.56
N VAL A 98 7.49 -8.77 4.32
CA VAL A 98 7.10 -7.37 4.18
C VAL A 98 7.95 -6.51 5.11
N ALA A 99 8.56 -5.47 4.57
CA ALA A 99 9.26 -4.45 5.37
C ALA A 99 8.26 -3.43 5.92
N GLY A 100 7.31 -3.00 5.08
CA GLY A 100 6.26 -2.08 5.48
C GLY A 100 5.09 -2.04 4.49
N VAL A 101 3.91 -1.69 5.00
CA VAL A 101 2.69 -1.46 4.25
C VAL A 101 2.27 -0.01 4.44
N ARG A 102 2.03 0.70 3.34
CA ARG A 102 1.45 2.04 3.36
C ARG A 102 0.06 1.97 2.76
N PHE A 103 -0.95 2.33 3.53
CA PHE A 103 -2.33 2.28 3.08
C PHE A 103 -2.67 3.46 2.17
N ALA A 104 -3.68 3.25 1.33
CA ALA A 104 -4.23 4.33 0.52
C ALA A 104 -4.71 5.48 1.42
N SER A 105 -4.47 6.71 0.98
CA SER A 105 -4.86 7.94 1.68
C SER A 105 -5.58 8.88 0.72
N ALA A 106 -6.12 10.00 1.22
CA ALA A 106 -6.73 11.02 0.35
C ALA A 106 -5.78 11.52 -0.76
N ASN A 107 -4.46 11.43 -0.54
CA ASN A 107 -3.44 11.87 -1.50
C ASN A 107 -2.87 10.73 -2.36
N ASP A 108 -3.13 9.47 -2.01
CA ASP A 108 -2.54 8.28 -2.62
C ASP A 108 -3.64 7.21 -2.81
N ALA A 109 -4.05 6.96 -4.05
CA ALA A 109 -5.21 6.10 -4.33
C ALA A 109 -4.96 4.59 -4.09
N THR A 110 -3.72 4.16 -3.89
CA THR A 110 -3.36 2.73 -3.80
C THR A 110 -2.51 2.43 -2.58
N THR A 111 -2.70 1.24 -2.04
CA THR A 111 -1.85 0.69 -0.97
C THR A 111 -0.54 0.23 -1.59
N THR A 112 0.58 0.58 -0.96
CA THR A 112 1.92 0.15 -1.39
C THR A 112 2.51 -0.75 -0.33
N VAL A 113 2.92 -1.94 -0.73
CA VAL A 113 3.66 -2.90 0.09
C VAL A 113 5.11 -2.87 -0.36
N VAL A 114 6.03 -2.61 0.57
CA VAL A 114 7.48 -2.70 0.32
C VAL A 114 7.99 -3.96 1.00
N MET A 115 8.62 -4.83 0.22
CA MET A 115 9.18 -6.10 0.65
C MET A 115 10.59 -5.92 1.22
N LEU A 116 11.07 -6.90 2.00
CA LEU A 116 12.41 -6.87 2.60
C LEU A 116 13.54 -6.83 1.56
N ASN A 117 13.28 -7.28 0.33
CA ASN A 117 14.23 -7.18 -0.79
C ASN A 117 14.27 -5.79 -1.45
N GLY A 118 13.44 -4.84 -1.00
CA GLY A 118 13.34 -3.50 -1.56
C GLY A 118 12.37 -3.35 -2.74
N ASP A 119 11.79 -4.45 -3.23
CA ASP A 119 10.74 -4.39 -4.24
C ASP A 119 9.44 -3.85 -3.64
N SER A 120 8.62 -3.24 -4.49
CA SER A 120 7.31 -2.73 -4.07
C SER A 120 6.19 -3.20 -4.99
N ILE A 121 5.05 -3.51 -4.37
CA ILE A 121 3.83 -3.93 -5.05
C ILE A 121 2.73 -2.95 -4.64
N THR A 122 1.95 -2.51 -5.62
CA THR A 122 0.80 -1.63 -5.37
C THR A 122 -0.50 -2.36 -5.65
N GLY A 123 -1.54 -2.03 -4.87
CA GLY A 123 -2.85 -2.63 -5.01
C GLY A 123 -3.88 -2.06 -4.05
N ALA A 124 -5.05 -2.70 -4.02
CA ALA A 124 -6.10 -2.43 -3.04
C ALA A 124 -6.11 -3.54 -1.99
N THR A 125 -6.22 -3.19 -0.73
CA THR A 125 -6.30 -4.15 0.37
C THR A 125 -7.61 -3.97 1.11
N ASP A 126 -8.26 -5.07 1.51
CA ASP A 126 -9.48 -5.03 2.34
C ASP A 126 -9.12 -5.32 3.80
N VAL A 127 -8.35 -4.42 4.42
CA VAL A 127 -8.09 -4.49 5.85
C VAL A 127 -9.20 -3.77 6.59
N LYS A 128 -10.00 -4.52 7.34
CA LYS A 128 -11.11 -3.96 8.14
C LYS A 128 -10.70 -3.60 9.54
N LEU A 129 -9.98 -4.51 10.19
CA LEU A 129 -9.54 -4.41 11.57
C LEU A 129 -8.16 -5.05 11.68
N ILE A 130 -7.32 -4.48 12.54
CA ILE A 130 -6.06 -5.07 12.97
C ILE A 130 -6.03 -5.08 14.49
N THR A 131 -5.75 -6.23 15.08
CA THR A 131 -5.45 -6.36 16.50
C THR A 131 -3.95 -6.44 16.74
N VAL A 132 -3.48 -5.54 17.60
CA VAL A 132 -2.08 -5.42 18.02
C VAL A 132 -2.01 -5.62 19.53
N GLU A 133 -1.16 -6.53 19.97
CA GLU A 133 -0.82 -6.74 21.37
C GLU A 133 0.28 -5.77 21.79
N THR A 134 -0.07 -4.79 22.62
CA THR A 134 0.82 -3.75 23.15
C THR A 134 1.19 -4.06 24.60
N GLU A 135 2.12 -3.29 25.18
CA GLU A 135 2.53 -3.45 26.58
C GLU A 135 1.41 -3.19 27.60
N TRP A 136 0.39 -2.42 27.21
CA TRP A 136 -0.74 -2.03 28.07
C TRP A 136 -2.02 -2.82 27.77
N GLY A 137 -1.97 -3.77 26.83
CA GLY A 137 -3.08 -4.68 26.52
C GLY A 137 -3.27 -4.90 25.02
N THR A 138 -4.51 -5.20 24.62
CA THR A 138 -4.85 -5.46 23.22
C THR A 138 -5.52 -4.25 22.59
N ALA A 139 -4.95 -3.73 21.52
CA ALA A 139 -5.47 -2.62 20.75
C ALA A 139 -6.12 -3.12 19.46
N SER A 140 -7.38 -2.77 19.20
CA SER A 140 -8.05 -3.05 17.93
C SER A 140 -8.18 -1.75 17.12
N ILE A 141 -7.58 -1.73 15.93
CA ILE A 141 -7.43 -0.55 15.09
C ILE A 141 -8.24 -0.75 13.81
N ASN A 142 -9.12 0.21 13.51
CA ASN A 142 -9.87 0.20 12.26
C ASN A 142 -8.94 0.44 11.06
N GLY A 143 -9.05 -0.39 10.02
CA GLY A 143 -8.22 -0.30 8.81
C GLY A 143 -8.16 1.09 8.18
N PRO A 144 -9.28 1.82 8.02
CA PRO A 144 -9.26 3.20 7.50
C PRO A 144 -8.51 4.22 8.37
N SER A 145 -8.26 3.91 9.65
CA SER A 145 -7.49 4.77 10.56
C SER A 145 -5.99 4.52 10.49
N ILE A 146 -5.56 3.51 9.72
CA ILE A 146 -4.16 3.12 9.57
C ILE A 146 -3.57 3.85 8.37
N ALA A 147 -2.47 4.58 8.60
CA ALA A 147 -1.69 5.19 7.53
C ALA A 147 -0.59 4.25 7.03
N SER A 148 0.08 3.55 7.94
CA SER A 148 1.12 2.58 7.59
C SER A 148 1.36 1.55 8.69
N ILE A 149 1.94 0.42 8.34
CA ILE A 149 2.44 -0.60 9.26
C ILE A 149 3.88 -0.87 8.89
N MET A 150 4.78 -0.82 9.86
CA MET A 150 6.19 -1.15 9.69
C MET A 150 6.50 -2.44 10.44
N PHE A 151 7.19 -3.38 9.78
CA PHE A 151 7.64 -4.63 10.40
C PHE A 151 9.13 -4.58 10.78
N VAL A 152 9.87 -3.63 10.19
CA VAL A 152 11.29 -3.43 10.49
C VAL A 152 11.47 -2.08 11.21
N PRO A 153 11.99 -2.08 12.45
CA PRO A 153 12.18 -0.83 13.19
C PRO A 153 13.28 0.03 12.55
N GLY A 154 13.11 1.35 12.65
CA GLY A 154 14.10 2.33 12.16
C GLY A 154 14.03 2.67 10.67
N LEU A 155 13.10 2.06 9.92
CA LEU A 155 12.81 2.46 8.55
C LEU A 155 11.84 3.63 8.50
N THR A 156 12.05 4.53 7.54
CA THR A 156 11.14 5.64 7.27
C THR A 156 10.65 5.65 5.83
N TRP A 157 9.38 6.05 5.67
CA TRP A 157 8.72 6.19 4.38
C TRP A 157 9.24 7.42 3.65
N ASN A 158 9.80 7.22 2.48
CA ASN A 158 10.24 8.28 1.59
C ASN A 158 9.36 8.28 0.33
N SER A 159 8.86 9.46 -0.03
CA SER A 159 8.17 9.64 -1.30
C SER A 159 9.14 10.17 -2.34
N GLN A 160 9.29 9.46 -3.45
CA GLN A 160 10.02 9.92 -4.61
C GLN A 160 9.02 10.23 -5.72
N SER A 161 8.89 11.52 -6.06
CA SER A 161 8.09 11.95 -7.20
C SER A 161 8.83 11.61 -8.49
N GLY A 162 8.19 10.84 -9.38
CA GLY A 162 8.70 10.51 -10.71
C GLY A 162 7.66 10.75 -11.80
N LEU A 163 8.04 10.46 -13.05
CA LEU A 163 7.15 10.60 -14.22
C LEU A 163 5.88 9.74 -14.11
N ASN A 164 5.93 8.65 -13.33
CA ASN A 164 4.81 7.74 -13.09
C ASN A 164 4.06 8.04 -11.78
N GLY A 165 4.19 9.26 -11.25
CA GLY A 165 3.60 9.66 -9.98
C GLY A 165 4.53 9.44 -8.78
N LYS A 166 3.95 9.40 -7.57
CA LYS A 166 4.69 9.19 -6.33
C LYS A 166 5.02 7.70 -6.16
N ARG A 167 6.29 7.40 -5.94
CA ARG A 167 6.76 6.07 -5.53
C ARG A 167 7.15 6.13 -4.06
N TRP A 168 6.68 5.17 -3.29
CA TRP A 168 7.03 5.03 -1.89
C TRP A 168 8.19 4.04 -1.75
N THR A 169 9.21 4.43 -1.01
CA THR A 169 10.36 3.60 -0.67
C THR A 169 10.58 3.66 0.84
N LEU A 170 11.29 2.66 1.37
CA LEU A 170 11.75 2.64 2.75
C LEU A 170 13.25 2.94 2.76
N SER A 171 13.70 3.73 3.73
CA SER A 171 15.13 4.01 3.93
C SER A 171 15.44 3.97 5.41
N ASP A 172 16.65 3.53 5.75
CA ASP A 172 17.12 3.53 7.14
C ASP A 172 17.54 4.95 7.52
N ASP A 173 16.95 5.49 8.59
CA ASP A 173 17.33 6.82 9.09
C ASP A 173 18.67 6.80 9.85
N LYS A 174 19.25 5.62 10.13
CA LYS A 174 20.57 5.50 10.79
C LYS A 174 21.74 6.10 10.00
N GLY A 175 21.53 6.53 8.76
CA GLY A 175 22.56 7.13 7.91
C GLY A 175 22.57 8.66 7.87
N LYS A 176 21.53 9.35 8.38
CA LYS A 176 21.47 10.82 8.31
C LYS A 176 22.12 11.44 9.55
N LEU A 177 23.43 11.23 9.69
CA LEU A 177 24.22 12.12 10.52
C LEU A 177 23.97 13.55 10.02
N PRO A 178 23.62 14.50 10.88
CA PRO A 178 23.53 15.90 10.47
C PRO A 178 24.88 16.25 9.88
N ALA A 179 24.89 16.65 8.60
CA ALA A 179 26.06 17.27 8.01
C ALA A 179 26.48 18.38 8.97
N THR A 180 27.60 18.17 9.65
CA THR A 180 28.14 19.16 10.56
C THR A 180 28.36 20.40 9.70
N PRO A 181 27.78 21.57 10.02
CA PRO A 181 28.06 22.78 9.27
C PRO A 181 29.53 23.10 9.52
N ASP A 182 30.39 22.77 8.56
CA ASP A 182 31.81 23.12 8.61
C ASP A 182 31.94 24.63 8.79
N PRO A 183 32.43 25.11 9.94
CA PRO A 183 32.73 26.51 10.10
C PRO A 183 34.16 26.70 9.57
N ARG A 184 34.27 27.33 8.41
CA ARG A 184 35.48 27.92 7.78
C ARG A 184 36.26 27.01 6.83
N SER A 185 36.18 27.33 5.55
CA SER A 185 37.38 27.53 4.76
C SER A 185 37.12 28.56 3.66
N ASN A 186 37.28 29.83 4.05
CA ASN A 186 37.56 30.90 3.11
C ASN A 186 39.08 30.84 2.86
N SER A 187 39.53 30.49 1.65
CA SER A 187 40.72 31.04 0.96
C SER A 187 41.19 30.22 -0.24
N ARG A 188 41.27 30.93 -1.37
CA ARG A 188 42.30 30.89 -2.43
C ARG A 188 42.21 29.86 -3.58
N SER A 189 41.85 30.45 -4.72
CA SER A 189 42.36 30.23 -6.07
C SER A 189 43.70 29.48 -6.20
N SER A 190 43.73 28.47 -7.06
CA SER A 190 44.80 28.31 -8.06
C SER A 190 44.39 27.34 -9.19
N SER A 191 44.54 27.83 -10.41
CA SER A 191 44.94 27.15 -11.66
C SER A 191 44.33 25.79 -12.06
N GLN A 192 43.46 25.85 -13.07
CA GLN A 192 43.65 25.29 -14.42
C GLN A 192 44.05 23.81 -14.59
N LEU A 193 43.15 23.05 -15.24
CA LEU A 193 43.46 22.19 -16.40
C LEU A 193 42.23 22.18 -17.34
N PRO A 194 42.40 22.46 -18.64
CA PRO A 194 41.29 22.54 -19.59
C PRO A 194 40.81 21.15 -19.99
N GLN A 195 39.55 20.83 -19.69
CA GLN A 195 38.90 19.63 -20.18
C GLN A 195 38.26 19.91 -21.56
N PRO A 196 38.53 19.10 -22.59
CA PRO A 196 38.07 19.36 -23.95
C PRO A 196 36.55 19.18 -24.10
N SER A 197 35.92 20.24 -24.57
CA SER A 197 34.52 20.30 -24.99
C SER A 197 34.23 19.30 -26.11
N ARG A 198 33.42 18.27 -25.84
CA ARG A 198 32.74 17.51 -26.91
C ARG A 198 31.40 18.16 -27.21
N THR A 199 31.44 19.02 -28.22
CA THR A 199 30.32 19.54 -28.99
C THR A 199 29.83 18.47 -29.98
N SER A 200 28.61 17.97 -29.76
CA SER A 200 27.76 17.38 -30.81
C SER A 200 26.32 17.74 -30.40
N SER A 201 25.66 18.78 -30.91
CA SER A 201 25.35 19.10 -32.31
C SER A 201 24.62 17.96 -33.03
N ARG A 202 23.32 17.83 -32.72
CA ARG A 202 22.17 17.44 -33.58
C ARG A 202 20.99 17.25 -32.62
N GLY A 203 20.01 18.14 -32.54
CA GLY A 203 19.22 18.64 -33.67
C GLY A 203 18.07 17.67 -33.92
N ASN A 204 17.02 17.75 -33.09
CA ASN A 204 15.67 17.31 -33.45
C ASN A 204 14.65 17.97 -32.50
N THR A 205 14.34 19.22 -32.81
CA THR A 205 13.16 19.94 -32.32
C THR A 205 11.92 19.35 -32.99
N LEU A 206 11.19 18.49 -32.28
CA LEU A 206 9.82 18.15 -32.63
C LEU A 206 8.87 19.12 -31.90
N PRO A 207 7.95 19.80 -32.61
CA PRO A 207 7.01 20.72 -32.01
C PRO A 207 5.93 20.00 -31.19
N ALA A 208 5.42 20.71 -30.19
CA ALA A 208 4.35 20.27 -29.29
C ALA A 208 3.01 20.08 -30.02
N PRO A 209 2.24 19.01 -29.73
CA PRO A 209 0.85 18.96 -30.12
C PRO A 209 0.02 19.82 -29.15
N SER A 210 -0.34 21.01 -29.62
CA SER A 210 -1.42 21.83 -29.07
C SER A 210 -2.75 21.08 -29.25
N GLN A 211 -3.29 20.48 -28.19
CA GLN A 211 -4.70 20.08 -28.17
C GLN A 211 -5.46 20.92 -27.14
N SER A 212 -6.01 22.01 -27.63
CA SER A 212 -7.10 22.74 -27.00
C SER A 212 -8.38 21.91 -27.10
N PHE A 213 -8.78 21.25 -26.02
CA PHE A 213 -10.17 20.82 -25.88
C PHE A 213 -11.00 22.00 -25.36
N GLN A 214 -11.51 22.79 -26.30
CA GLN A 214 -12.79 23.47 -26.11
C GLN A 214 -13.85 22.38 -25.96
N ASN A 215 -14.43 22.22 -24.78
CA ASN A 215 -15.73 21.58 -24.68
C ASN A 215 -16.72 22.53 -24.01
N ASN A 216 -17.52 23.14 -24.88
CA ASN A 216 -18.77 23.83 -24.57
C ASN A 216 -19.75 22.83 -23.97
N GLY A 217 -20.46 23.22 -22.91
CA GLY A 217 -21.70 22.54 -22.55
C GLY A 217 -22.11 22.67 -21.10
N GLN A 218 -22.67 23.82 -20.72
CA GLN A 218 -23.71 23.83 -19.68
C GLN A 218 -24.93 23.03 -20.16
N PRO A 219 -25.75 22.52 -19.23
CA PRO A 219 -27.01 23.22 -19.04
C PRO A 219 -27.35 23.52 -17.57
N PHE A 220 -27.99 24.68 -17.43
CA PHE A 220 -28.80 25.12 -16.31
C PHE A 220 -29.84 24.07 -15.92
N PHE A 221 -29.99 23.83 -14.62
CA PHE A 221 -31.26 23.40 -14.05
C PHE A 221 -31.66 24.39 -12.94
N GLN A 222 -32.67 25.21 -13.24
CA GLN A 222 -33.55 25.80 -12.24
C GLN A 222 -34.44 24.69 -11.69
N ASN A 223 -34.48 24.51 -10.37
CA ASN A 223 -35.62 23.85 -9.74
C ASN A 223 -36.23 24.79 -8.71
N ARG A 224 -37.54 24.99 -8.90
CA ARG A 224 -38.49 25.50 -7.92
C ARG A 224 -38.72 24.49 -6.80
#